data_AF-A0AAD6XU96-F1
#
_entry.id   AF-A0AAD6XU96-F1
#
_cell.length_a   1.000
_cell.length_b   1.000
_cell.length_c   1.000
_cell.angle_alpha   90.00
_cell.angle_beta   90.00
_cell.angle_gamma   90.00
#
_symmetry.space_group_name_H-M   'P 1'
#
loop_
_entity.id
_entity.type
_entity.pdbx_description
1 polymer ?
#
loop_
_entity_poly.entity_id
_entity_poly.type
_entity_poly.pdbx_seq_one_letter_code
_entity_poly.pdbx_strand_id
1 'polypeptide(L)'
;MSTLTIARDTVITTPELLVLVLVQLPMRDLLLRAPLVCKMWLATTLSPDLQRALFFAPDLDPFSDAAAAPVHNPLLAELFPPFFAPRPPTRFDWPPARALTALPAAAAPAAFAHPAASWRRMLVAQPPPRAMYVVQKCQRDERYSEVAMRVALLRGLELRMGPLYDLAAGLANRDASWFCVTWNEEGGRKYDVMLETVLYTALLSEEICWRGEGPRPPFAAWFRSGPAGSKGYPDPVVVPN
;
A
#
# COMPACT_ATOMS: atom_id res chain seq x y z
N MET A 1 -33.63 -4.95 -39.32
CA MET A 1 -32.84 -5.03 -38.08
C MET A 1 -31.77 -6.08 -38.30
N SER A 2 -30.51 -5.66 -38.36
CA SER A 2 -29.39 -6.51 -38.76
C SER A 2 -29.01 -7.46 -37.62
N THR A 3 -28.67 -8.70 -37.93
CA THR A 3 -28.25 -9.74 -36.97
C THR A 3 -27.12 -9.30 -36.02
N LEU A 4 -26.24 -8.40 -36.49
CA LEU A 4 -25.20 -7.75 -35.71
C LEU A 4 -25.71 -6.93 -34.51
N THR A 5 -26.87 -6.29 -34.64
CA THR A 5 -27.48 -5.51 -33.55
C THR A 5 -27.98 -6.45 -32.45
N ILE A 6 -28.60 -7.56 -32.84
CA ILE A 6 -29.11 -8.59 -31.92
C ILE A 6 -27.96 -9.24 -31.16
N ALA A 7 -26.88 -9.62 -31.85
CA ALA A 7 -25.71 -10.23 -31.22
C ALA A 7 -24.96 -9.28 -30.28
N ARG A 8 -24.92 -7.98 -30.58
CA ARG A 8 -24.34 -6.97 -29.69
C ARG A 8 -25.18 -6.79 -28.43
N ASP A 9 -26.49 -6.67 -28.60
CA ASP A 9 -27.41 -6.42 -27.48
C ASP A 9 -27.42 -7.62 -26.53
N THR A 10 -27.39 -8.85 -27.05
CA THR A 10 -27.30 -10.06 -26.22
C THR A 10 -26.02 -10.09 -25.37
N VAL A 11 -24.87 -9.74 -25.94
CA VAL A 11 -23.59 -9.68 -25.19
C VAL A 11 -23.66 -8.68 -24.04
N ILE A 12 -24.19 -7.48 -24.26
CA ILE A 12 -24.25 -6.43 -23.24
C ILE A 12 -25.28 -6.77 -22.15
N THR A 13 -26.35 -7.50 -22.48
CA THR A 13 -27.37 -7.94 -21.51
C THR A 13 -27.00 -9.19 -20.72
N THR A 14 -25.98 -9.93 -21.14
CA THR A 14 -25.54 -11.16 -20.47
C THR A 14 -24.42 -10.81 -19.49
N PRO A 15 -24.60 -10.96 -18.17
CA PRO A 15 -23.64 -10.47 -17.18
C PRO A 15 -22.26 -11.14 -17.29
N GLU A 16 -22.19 -12.43 -17.62
CA GLU A 16 -20.94 -13.19 -17.77
C GLU A 16 -20.11 -12.68 -18.94
N LEU A 17 -20.76 -12.44 -20.09
CA LEU A 17 -20.09 -11.89 -21.28
C LEU A 17 -19.68 -10.43 -21.05
N LEU A 18 -20.51 -9.67 -20.33
CA LEU A 18 -20.17 -8.31 -19.95
C LEU A 18 -18.94 -8.26 -19.03
N VAL A 19 -18.79 -9.19 -18.07
CA VAL A 19 -17.56 -9.30 -17.25
C VAL A 19 -16.33 -9.46 -18.14
N LEU A 20 -16.37 -10.40 -19.09
CA LEU A 20 -15.24 -10.66 -19.99
C LEU A 20 -14.85 -9.44 -20.83
N VAL A 21 -15.82 -8.65 -21.26
CA VAL A 21 -15.56 -7.40 -21.99
C VAL A 21 -14.99 -6.34 -21.04
N LEU A 22 -15.57 -6.17 -19.86
CA LEU A 22 -15.15 -5.16 -18.90
C LEU A 22 -13.74 -5.41 -18.37
N VAL A 23 -13.34 -6.67 -18.11
CA VAL A 23 -11.98 -7.00 -17.65
C VAL A 23 -10.89 -6.49 -18.60
N GLN A 24 -11.18 -6.37 -19.89
CA GLN A 24 -10.23 -5.89 -20.90
C GLN A 24 -10.12 -4.37 -20.97
N LEU A 25 -10.94 -3.62 -20.22
CA LEU A 25 -10.91 -2.16 -20.19
C LEU A 25 -9.90 -1.62 -19.17
N PRO A 26 -9.40 -0.39 -19.35
CA PRO A 26 -8.56 0.26 -18.35
C PRO A 26 -9.25 0.36 -16.98
N MET A 27 -8.50 0.05 -15.92
CA MET A 27 -8.98 0.06 -14.53
C MET A 27 -9.72 1.36 -14.14
N ARG A 28 -9.25 2.51 -14.63
CA ARG A 28 -9.89 3.82 -14.39
C ARG A 28 -11.30 3.89 -14.93
N ASP A 29 -11.54 3.37 -16.13
CA ASP A 29 -12.86 3.40 -16.76
C ASP A 29 -13.82 2.45 -16.03
N LEU A 30 -13.31 1.33 -15.53
CA LEU A 30 -14.07 0.41 -14.70
C LEU A 30 -14.48 1.00 -13.34
N LEU A 31 -13.63 1.81 -12.74
CA LEU A 31 -13.91 2.45 -11.45
C LEU A 31 -14.82 3.68 -11.58
N LEU A 32 -14.67 4.45 -12.66
CA LEU A 32 -15.27 5.78 -12.77
C LEU A 32 -16.43 5.85 -13.76
N ARG A 33 -16.40 5.07 -14.84
CA ARG A 33 -17.38 5.18 -15.94
C ARG A 33 -18.36 4.04 -15.97
N ALA A 34 -17.88 2.79 -15.87
CA ALA A 34 -18.74 1.61 -15.98
C ALA A 34 -19.92 1.60 -14.98
N PRO A 35 -19.75 1.96 -13.69
CA PRO A 35 -20.85 1.95 -12.72
C PRO A 35 -21.94 3.00 -13.00
N LEU A 36 -21.63 4.02 -13.81
CA LEU A 36 -22.54 5.13 -14.11
C LEU A 36 -23.44 4.86 -15.33
N VAL A 37 -23.16 3.81 -16.11
CA VAL A 37 -23.92 3.50 -17.33
C VAL A 37 -25.34 3.04 -16.99
N CYS A 38 -25.47 2.00 -16.16
CA CYS A 38 -26.76 1.50 -15.68
C CYS A 38 -26.59 0.61 -14.45
N LYS A 39 -27.70 0.23 -13.81
CA LYS A 39 -27.71 -0.62 -12.61
C LYS A 39 -27.08 -2.00 -12.84
N MET A 40 -27.24 -2.56 -14.05
CA MET A 40 -26.66 -3.84 -14.42
C MET A 40 -25.13 -3.75 -14.48
N TRP A 41 -24.59 -2.72 -15.13
CA TRP A 41 -23.14 -2.51 -15.19
C TRP A 41 -22.55 -2.26 -13.80
N LEU A 42 -23.21 -1.47 -12.96
CA LEU A 42 -22.85 -1.32 -11.56
C LEU A 42 -22.80 -2.68 -10.84
N ALA A 43 -23.84 -3.50 -10.96
CA ALA A 43 -23.86 -4.83 -10.36
C ALA A 43 -22.73 -5.73 -10.89
N THR A 44 -22.45 -5.68 -12.20
CA THR A 44 -21.35 -6.43 -12.83
C THR A 44 -19.99 -5.99 -12.31
N THR A 45 -19.74 -4.69 -12.07
CA THR A 45 -18.47 -4.22 -11.48
C THR A 45 -18.20 -4.77 -10.08
N LEU A 46 -19.24 -5.23 -9.38
CA LEU A 46 -19.14 -5.86 -8.06
C LEU A 46 -18.95 -7.38 -8.13
N SER A 47 -18.85 -7.96 -9.34
CA SER A 47 -18.61 -9.40 -9.50
C SER A 47 -17.23 -9.79 -8.96
N PRO A 48 -17.06 -11.03 -8.46
CA PRO A 48 -15.78 -11.48 -7.91
C PRO A 48 -14.61 -11.33 -8.88
N ASP A 49 -14.80 -11.64 -10.16
CA ASP A 49 -13.74 -11.60 -11.16
C ASP A 49 -13.25 -10.18 -11.43
N LEU A 50 -14.18 -9.21 -11.52
CA LEU A 50 -13.81 -7.81 -11.64
C LEU A 50 -13.23 -7.26 -10.33
N GLN A 51 -13.74 -7.66 -9.17
CA GLN A 51 -13.15 -7.26 -7.89
C GLN A 51 -11.72 -7.78 -7.73
N ARG A 52 -11.39 -8.97 -8.24
CA ARG A 52 -10.01 -9.47 -8.32
C ARG A 52 -9.18 -8.66 -9.32
N ALA A 53 -9.67 -8.45 -10.54
CA ALA A 53 -8.97 -7.65 -11.56
C ALA A 53 -8.72 -6.19 -11.12
N LEU A 54 -9.62 -5.63 -10.32
CA LEU A 54 -9.53 -4.29 -9.73
C LEU A 54 -8.75 -4.27 -8.40
N PHE A 55 -8.13 -5.38 -8.00
CA PHE A 55 -7.36 -5.50 -6.76
C PHE A 55 -8.18 -5.21 -5.48
N PHE A 56 -9.50 -5.34 -5.49
CA PHE A 56 -10.31 -5.25 -4.26
C PHE A 56 -10.43 -6.57 -3.50
N ALA A 57 -10.32 -7.68 -4.23
CA ALA A 57 -10.33 -9.04 -3.71
C ALA A 57 -9.01 -9.76 -4.04
N PRO A 58 -8.54 -10.68 -3.18
CA PRO A 58 -7.36 -11.48 -3.46
C PRO A 58 -7.59 -12.35 -4.69
N ASP A 59 -6.58 -12.47 -5.54
CA ASP A 59 -6.59 -13.52 -6.54
C ASP A 59 -6.44 -14.86 -5.83
N LEU A 60 -7.44 -15.72 -6.00
CA LEU A 60 -7.52 -17.02 -5.35
C LEU A 60 -7.17 -18.15 -6.29
N ASP A 61 -6.64 -17.84 -7.49
CA ASP A 61 -6.27 -18.87 -8.45
C ASP A 61 -5.31 -19.89 -7.80
N PRO A 62 -5.77 -21.13 -7.52
CA PRO A 62 -4.96 -22.15 -6.87
C PRO A 62 -3.83 -22.64 -7.78
N PHE A 63 -3.88 -22.31 -9.07
CA PHE A 63 -2.87 -22.61 -10.08
C PHE A 63 -1.93 -21.43 -10.33
N SER A 64 -2.13 -20.30 -9.65
CA SER A 64 -1.12 -19.23 -9.63
C SER A 64 0.13 -19.80 -8.99
N ASP A 65 1.20 -19.90 -9.78
CA ASP A 65 2.50 -20.34 -9.28
C ASP A 65 2.87 -19.45 -8.09
N ALA A 66 2.93 -20.02 -6.89
CA ALA A 66 3.42 -19.30 -5.70
C ALA A 66 4.87 -18.80 -5.86
N ALA A 67 5.54 -19.23 -6.94
CA ALA A 67 6.86 -18.79 -7.38
C ALA A 67 6.84 -17.63 -8.40
N ALA A 68 5.68 -17.27 -8.96
CA ALA A 68 5.56 -16.14 -9.87
C ALA A 68 5.77 -14.82 -9.12
N ALA A 69 6.43 -13.86 -9.78
CA ALA A 69 6.65 -12.55 -9.21
C ALA A 69 5.30 -11.85 -8.95
N PRO A 70 5.11 -11.20 -7.78
CA PRO A 70 3.86 -10.52 -7.49
C PRO A 70 3.63 -9.38 -8.47
N VAL A 71 2.41 -9.30 -8.99
CA VAL A 71 1.97 -8.23 -9.87
C VAL A 71 1.52 -7.06 -9.02
N HIS A 72 2.19 -5.92 -9.13
CA HIS A 72 1.80 -4.69 -8.44
C HIS A 72 0.54 -4.09 -9.06
N ASN A 73 -0.29 -3.45 -8.23
CA ASN A 73 -1.47 -2.76 -8.70
C ASN A 73 -1.07 -1.55 -9.58
N PRO A 74 -1.40 -1.55 -10.89
CA PRO A 74 -0.91 -0.54 -11.83
C PRO A 74 -1.47 0.85 -11.53
N LEU A 75 -2.72 0.94 -11.04
CA LEU A 75 -3.31 2.22 -10.66
C LEU A 75 -2.62 2.83 -9.45
N LEU A 76 -2.31 1.99 -8.44
CA LEU A 76 -1.58 2.45 -7.26
C LEU A 76 -0.12 2.80 -7.59
N ALA A 77 0.54 2.05 -8.47
CA ALA A 77 1.88 2.37 -8.93
C ALA A 77 1.96 3.75 -9.60
N GLU A 78 0.93 4.12 -10.37
CA GLU A 78 0.83 5.44 -10.99
C GLU A 78 0.52 6.56 -9.96
N LEU A 79 -0.38 6.30 -9.01
CA LEU A 79 -0.81 7.31 -8.02
C LEU A 79 0.17 7.50 -6.85
N PHE A 80 0.95 6.45 -6.53
CA PHE A 80 1.87 6.41 -5.41
C PHE A 80 3.28 5.96 -5.83
N PRO A 81 3.96 6.63 -6.79
CA PRO A 81 5.26 6.17 -7.29
C PRO A 81 6.30 5.83 -6.20
N PRO A 82 6.43 6.59 -5.08
CA PRO A 82 7.38 6.27 -4.01
C PRO A 82 7.24 4.88 -3.37
N PHE A 83 6.07 4.24 -3.48
CA PHE A 83 5.79 2.93 -2.86
C PHE A 83 6.10 1.75 -3.79
N PHE A 84 6.19 2.01 -5.10
CA PHE A 84 6.33 0.97 -6.13
C PHE A 84 7.60 1.14 -6.98
N ALA A 85 8.33 2.24 -6.81
CA ALA A 85 9.62 2.44 -7.46
C ALA A 85 10.66 1.43 -6.95
N PRO A 86 11.63 1.02 -7.80
CA PRO A 86 12.76 0.22 -7.36
C PRO A 86 13.51 0.89 -6.20
N ARG A 87 14.04 0.08 -5.28
CA ARG A 87 14.86 0.56 -4.16
C ARG A 87 16.02 1.39 -4.70
N PRO A 88 16.17 2.66 -4.30
CA PRO A 88 17.34 3.44 -4.66
C PRO A 88 18.61 2.84 -4.01
N PRO A 89 19.77 2.90 -4.70
CA PRO A 89 21.00 2.27 -4.23
C PRO A 89 21.52 2.90 -2.93
N THR A 90 21.26 4.19 -2.73
CA THR A 90 21.64 4.90 -1.52
C THR A 90 20.40 5.43 -0.79
N ARG A 91 20.48 5.43 0.55
CA ARG A 91 19.42 6.00 1.40
C ARG A 91 19.19 7.50 1.19
N PHE A 92 20.16 8.20 0.62
CA PHE A 92 20.07 9.64 0.35
C PHE A 92 19.18 9.94 -0.86
N ASP A 93 19.01 8.96 -1.74
CA ASP A 93 18.10 9.03 -2.89
C ASP A 93 16.67 8.60 -2.52
N TRP A 94 16.43 8.24 -1.26
CA TRP A 94 15.10 7.83 -0.83
C TRP A 94 14.14 9.02 -0.89
N PRO A 95 12.85 8.76 -1.16
CA PRO A 95 11.81 9.77 -1.04
C PRO A 95 11.80 10.39 0.38
N PRO A 96 11.92 11.72 0.51
CA PRO A 96 11.67 12.38 1.79
C PRO A 96 10.18 12.31 2.13
N ALA A 97 9.83 12.48 3.41
CA ALA A 97 8.46 12.56 3.90
C ALA A 97 7.53 13.44 3.05
N ARG A 98 8.02 14.64 2.69
CA ARG A 98 7.30 15.60 1.85
C ARG A 98 6.91 15.07 0.47
N ALA A 99 7.52 13.98 -0.01
CA ALA A 99 7.09 13.32 -1.24
C ALA A 99 5.64 12.81 -1.12
N LEU A 100 5.18 12.44 0.08
CA LEU A 100 3.78 12.04 0.31
C LEU A 100 2.79 13.19 0.10
N THR A 101 3.21 14.44 0.37
CA THR A 101 2.42 15.65 0.11
C THR A 101 2.45 16.11 -1.34
N ALA A 102 3.40 15.59 -2.13
CA ALA A 102 3.59 15.93 -3.54
C ALA A 102 3.02 14.87 -4.51
N LEU A 103 2.33 13.86 -4.00
CA LEU A 103 1.75 12.80 -4.84
C LEU A 103 0.74 13.40 -5.83
N PRO A 104 0.55 12.81 -7.03
CA PRO A 104 -0.50 13.23 -7.96
C PRO A 104 -1.88 13.30 -7.29
N ALA A 105 -2.10 12.39 -6.35
CA ALA A 105 -3.33 12.31 -5.58
C ALA A 105 -3.49 13.45 -4.54
N ALA A 106 -2.40 14.12 -4.16
CA ALA A 106 -2.43 15.32 -3.33
C ALA A 106 -2.98 16.56 -4.06
N ALA A 107 -3.19 16.50 -5.39
CA ALA A 107 -3.86 17.57 -6.15
C ALA A 107 -5.33 17.78 -5.73
N ALA A 108 -5.95 16.78 -5.08
CA ALA A 108 -7.29 16.88 -4.49
C ALA A 108 -7.30 16.37 -3.03
N PRO A 109 -6.75 17.14 -2.08
CA PRO A 109 -6.46 16.66 -0.72
C PRO A 109 -7.68 16.08 0.02
N ALA A 110 -8.85 16.72 -0.13
CA ALA A 110 -10.08 16.28 0.54
C ALA A 110 -10.62 14.96 -0.01
N ALA A 111 -10.61 14.78 -1.33
CA ALA A 111 -11.05 13.55 -1.98
C ALA A 111 -10.07 12.40 -1.71
N PHE A 112 -8.77 12.72 -1.69
CA PHE A 112 -7.74 11.75 -1.43
C PHE A 112 -7.71 11.27 0.01
N ALA A 113 -7.78 12.19 0.98
CA ALA A 113 -7.81 11.86 2.41
C ALA A 113 -9.12 11.19 2.85
N HIS A 114 -10.14 11.12 1.98
CA HIS A 114 -11.45 10.58 2.31
C HIS A 114 -11.34 9.13 2.84
N PRO A 115 -11.90 8.81 4.03
CA PRO A 115 -11.79 7.47 4.62
C PRO A 115 -12.32 6.33 3.74
N ALA A 116 -13.33 6.61 2.92
CA ALA A 116 -13.94 5.64 2.01
C ALA A 116 -13.35 5.63 0.59
N ALA A 117 -12.26 6.36 0.35
CA ALA A 117 -11.63 6.40 -0.96
C ALA A 117 -11.28 4.99 -1.45
N SER A 118 -11.59 4.69 -2.72
CA SER A 118 -11.46 3.35 -3.29
C SER A 118 -10.04 2.82 -3.19
N TRP A 119 -9.04 3.65 -3.49
CA TRP A 119 -7.62 3.30 -3.42
C TRP A 119 -7.21 2.75 -2.04
N ARG A 120 -7.80 3.24 -0.94
CA ARG A 120 -7.47 2.77 0.43
C ARG A 120 -7.78 1.29 0.63
N ARG A 121 -8.78 0.80 -0.10
CA ARG A 121 -9.26 -0.58 -0.05
C ARG A 121 -8.62 -1.46 -1.11
N MET A 122 -7.82 -0.93 -2.02
CA MET A 122 -7.16 -1.75 -3.04
C MET A 122 -5.93 -2.44 -2.46
N LEU A 123 -5.74 -3.70 -2.83
CA LEU A 123 -4.53 -4.48 -2.62
C LEU A 123 -3.38 -3.83 -3.36
N VAL A 124 -2.20 -3.87 -2.75
CA VAL A 124 -0.99 -3.29 -3.32
C VAL A 124 -0.35 -4.20 -4.38
N ALA A 125 -0.54 -5.51 -4.25
CA ALA A 125 -0.06 -6.51 -5.20
C ALA A 125 -0.94 -7.77 -5.16
N GLN A 126 -0.84 -8.60 -6.21
CA GLN A 126 -1.43 -9.93 -6.29
C GLN A 126 -0.35 -10.98 -6.66
N PRO A 127 -0.30 -12.13 -5.95
CA PRO A 127 -1.10 -12.46 -4.76
C PRO A 127 -0.83 -11.48 -3.60
N PRO A 128 -1.80 -11.27 -2.68
CA PRO A 128 -1.64 -10.32 -1.58
C PRO A 128 -0.41 -10.64 -0.73
N PRO A 129 0.46 -9.65 -0.44
CA PRO A 129 1.51 -9.81 0.56
C PRO A 129 0.92 -10.22 1.89
N ARG A 130 1.44 -11.27 2.52
CA ARG A 130 0.93 -11.83 3.79
C ARG A 130 1.77 -11.38 4.98
N ALA A 131 2.95 -10.83 4.73
CA ALA A 131 3.90 -10.35 5.71
C ALA A 131 4.51 -8.99 5.30
N MET A 132 4.49 -8.02 6.21
CA MET A 132 5.18 -6.75 6.02
C MET A 132 6.15 -6.47 7.16
N TYR A 133 7.40 -6.15 6.81
CA TYR A 133 8.40 -5.67 7.76
C TYR A 133 8.38 -4.15 7.83
N VAL A 134 8.52 -3.61 9.04
CA VAL A 134 8.62 -2.18 9.27
C VAL A 134 9.92 -1.93 10.01
N VAL A 135 10.83 -1.20 9.38
CA VAL A 135 12.15 -0.88 9.94
C VAL A 135 12.25 0.63 10.12
N GLN A 136 12.42 1.07 11.36
CA GLN A 136 12.69 2.47 11.67
C GLN A 136 14.09 2.61 12.21
N LYS A 137 14.89 3.45 11.55
CA LYS A 137 16.27 3.76 11.90
C LYS A 137 16.38 5.19 12.39
N CYS A 138 17.01 5.39 13.54
CA CYS A 138 17.33 6.71 14.06
C CYS A 138 18.83 7.00 13.90
N GLN A 139 19.18 8.14 13.31
CA GLN A 139 20.58 8.53 13.07
C GLN A 139 20.88 9.89 13.71
N ARG A 140 22.01 9.99 14.43
CA ARG A 140 22.40 11.22 15.14
C ARG A 140 23.18 12.22 14.29
N ASP A 141 23.99 11.72 13.36
CA ASP A 141 24.81 12.52 12.47
C ASP A 141 25.11 11.75 11.17
N GLU A 142 25.36 12.46 10.08
CA GLU A 142 25.57 12.01 8.70
C GLU A 142 26.79 11.08 8.62
N ARG A 143 27.73 11.28 9.56
CA ARG A 143 29.02 10.57 9.68
C ARG A 143 29.01 9.36 10.62
N TYR A 144 27.98 9.15 11.45
CA TYR A 144 27.96 8.11 12.49
C TYR A 144 26.73 7.17 12.45
N SER A 145 26.89 6.02 13.11
CA SER A 145 26.10 4.79 13.07
C SER A 145 24.62 4.92 13.46
N GLU A 146 23.81 3.98 12.95
CA GLU A 146 22.41 3.79 13.34
C GLU A 146 22.33 3.65 14.88
N VAL A 147 21.63 4.57 15.54
CA VAL A 147 21.59 4.68 17.00
C VAL A 147 20.51 3.79 17.61
N ALA A 148 19.43 3.55 16.86
CA ALA A 148 18.37 2.63 17.23
C ALA A 148 17.66 2.10 15.99
N MET A 149 17.45 0.78 15.93
CA MET A 149 16.64 0.09 14.92
C MET A 149 15.40 -0.50 15.58
N ARG A 150 14.22 -0.26 15.02
CA ARG A 150 12.97 -0.91 15.44
C ARG A 150 12.46 -1.74 14.27
N VAL A 151 12.19 -3.01 14.52
CA VAL A 151 11.64 -3.95 13.54
C VAL A 151 10.29 -4.46 14.02
N ALA A 152 9.30 -4.42 13.14
CA ALA A 152 8.02 -5.07 13.36
C ALA A 152 7.60 -5.90 12.17
N LEU A 153 6.91 -7.00 12.43
CA LEU A 153 6.38 -7.88 11.41
C LEU A 153 4.85 -7.95 11.54
N LEU A 154 4.16 -7.47 10.51
CA LEU A 154 2.71 -7.59 10.39
C LEU A 154 2.40 -8.85 9.56
N ARG A 155 1.76 -9.85 10.17
CA ARG A 155 1.37 -11.11 9.50
C ARG A 155 -0.15 -11.20 9.31
N GLY A 156 -0.57 -11.96 8.30
CA GLY A 156 -1.97 -12.31 8.08
C GLY A 156 -2.82 -11.14 7.57
N LEU A 157 -2.17 -10.08 7.11
CA LEU A 157 -2.85 -8.96 6.46
C LEU A 157 -2.94 -9.24 4.97
N GLU A 158 -4.10 -8.98 4.38
CA GLU A 158 -4.17 -8.61 2.97
C GLU A 158 -3.70 -7.17 2.87
N LEU A 159 -2.42 -6.95 2.51
CA LEU A 159 -1.87 -5.59 2.52
C LEU A 159 -2.58 -4.70 1.49
N ARG A 160 -3.32 -3.71 2.00
CA ARG A 160 -4.03 -2.70 1.21
C ARG A 160 -3.32 -1.36 1.29
N MET A 161 -3.53 -0.50 0.30
CA MET A 161 -2.81 0.76 0.19
C MET A 161 -3.12 1.73 1.33
N GLY A 162 -4.36 1.76 1.83
CA GLY A 162 -4.75 2.68 2.91
C GLY A 162 -3.87 2.53 4.15
N PRO A 163 -3.83 1.33 4.77
CA PRO A 163 -2.93 1.03 5.88
C PRO A 163 -1.44 1.29 5.59
N LEU A 164 -0.96 0.92 4.41
CA LEU A 164 0.43 1.15 4.00
C LEU A 164 0.76 2.65 3.93
N TYR A 165 -0.14 3.44 3.34
CA TYR A 165 -0.03 4.88 3.25
C TYR A 165 -0.08 5.54 4.63
N ASP A 166 -1.04 5.15 5.48
CA ASP A 166 -1.19 5.70 6.83
C ASP A 166 0.05 5.41 7.68
N LEU A 167 0.64 4.22 7.54
CA LEU A 167 1.87 3.86 8.23
C LEU A 167 3.07 4.67 7.72
N ALA A 168 3.26 4.75 6.40
CA ALA A 168 4.33 5.54 5.81
C ALA A 168 4.19 7.02 6.20
N ALA A 169 2.99 7.59 6.13
CA ALA A 169 2.70 8.97 6.53
C ALA A 169 2.93 9.19 8.03
N GLY A 170 2.53 8.25 8.89
CA GLY A 170 2.73 8.34 10.34
C GLY A 170 4.20 8.25 10.75
N LEU A 171 4.96 7.37 10.11
CA LEU A 171 6.40 7.21 10.35
C LEU A 171 7.20 8.35 9.73
N ALA A 172 6.78 8.84 8.57
CA ALA A 172 7.37 9.96 7.86
C ALA A 172 6.80 11.32 8.30
N ASN A 173 6.06 11.40 9.41
CA ASN A 173 5.43 12.65 9.88
C ASN A 173 6.43 13.68 10.46
N ARG A 174 7.70 13.63 10.03
CA ARG A 174 8.76 14.55 10.45
C ARG A 174 9.52 14.99 9.20
N ASP A 175 9.71 16.30 9.03
CA ASP A 175 10.31 16.89 7.83
C ASP A 175 11.72 16.39 7.49
N ALA A 176 12.44 15.84 8.48
CA ALA A 176 13.77 15.25 8.35
C ALA A 176 13.76 13.71 8.27
N SER A 177 12.71 13.15 7.68
CA SER A 177 12.58 11.70 7.50
C SER A 177 12.50 11.28 6.05
N TRP A 178 13.07 10.13 5.77
CA TRP A 178 13.01 9.46 4.48
C TRP A 178 12.37 8.10 4.64
N PHE A 179 11.78 7.58 3.56
CA PHE A 179 11.24 6.24 3.55
C PHE A 179 11.51 5.53 2.24
N CYS A 180 11.51 4.21 2.29
CA CYS A 180 11.58 3.36 1.10
C CYS A 180 10.67 2.14 1.32
N VAL A 181 9.98 1.73 0.27
CA VAL A 181 9.26 0.46 0.23
C VAL A 181 10.01 -0.48 -0.69
N THR A 182 10.33 -1.65 -0.19
CA THR A 182 11.01 -2.69 -0.95
C THR A 182 10.16 -3.95 -1.01
N TRP A 183 10.34 -4.70 -2.09
CA TRP A 183 9.49 -5.84 -2.46
C TRP A 183 10.35 -7.07 -2.70
N ASN A 184 9.84 -8.25 -2.31
CA ASN A 184 10.38 -9.60 -2.54
C ASN A 184 11.72 -9.94 -1.87
N GLU A 185 12.73 -9.08 -2.01
CA GLU A 185 14.07 -9.38 -1.52
C GLU A 185 14.93 -8.13 -1.32
N GLU A 186 15.71 -8.14 -0.24
CA GLU A 186 16.85 -7.25 -0.06
C GLU A 186 17.95 -7.94 0.75
N GLY A 187 19.19 -7.82 0.27
CA GLY A 187 20.37 -8.37 0.96
C GLY A 187 20.28 -9.87 1.23
N GLY A 188 19.62 -10.64 0.35
CA GLY A 188 19.42 -12.08 0.50
C GLY A 188 18.28 -12.49 1.45
N ARG A 189 17.57 -11.53 2.06
CA ARG A 189 16.41 -11.80 2.92
C ARG A 189 15.14 -11.73 2.09
N LYS A 190 14.38 -12.83 2.05
CA LYS A 190 13.06 -12.89 1.42
C LYS A 190 12.00 -12.29 2.35
N TYR A 191 11.23 -11.35 1.84
CA TYR A 191 10.06 -10.78 2.50
C TYR A 191 9.06 -10.33 1.44
N ASP A 192 7.77 -10.32 1.78
CA ASP A 192 6.78 -9.88 0.79
C ASP A 192 6.88 -8.37 0.58
N VAL A 193 6.90 -7.60 1.67
CA VAL A 193 7.08 -6.13 1.67
C VAL A 193 7.91 -5.68 2.87
N MET A 194 8.77 -4.68 2.68
CA MET A 194 9.43 -3.96 3.76
C MET A 194 9.27 -2.46 3.59
N LEU A 195 8.82 -1.79 4.64
CA LEU A 195 8.81 -0.33 4.77
C LEU A 195 9.97 0.07 5.68
N GLU A 196 10.95 0.76 5.12
CA GLU A 196 12.05 1.35 5.88
C GLU A 196 11.87 2.85 6.02
N THR A 197 12.26 3.40 7.18
CA THR A 197 12.33 4.84 7.40
C THR A 197 13.60 5.22 8.16
N VAL A 198 14.17 6.37 7.82
CA VAL A 198 15.33 6.96 8.51
C VAL A 198 14.91 8.29 9.09
N LEU A 199 15.14 8.47 10.40
CA LEU A 199 14.89 9.69 11.16
C LEU A 199 16.23 10.33 11.58
N TYR A 200 16.42 11.60 11.22
CA TYR A 200 17.61 12.34 11.62
C TYR A 200 17.38 13.10 12.94
N THR A 201 18.26 12.89 13.93
CA THR A 201 18.04 13.35 15.31
C THR A 201 18.74 14.67 15.66
N ALA A 202 19.46 15.30 14.73
CA ALA A 202 20.08 16.62 14.96
C ALA A 202 19.06 17.75 15.29
N LEU A 203 17.76 17.50 15.08
CA LEU A 203 16.65 18.40 15.45
C LEU A 203 15.84 17.93 16.67
N LEU A 204 16.30 16.89 17.39
CA LEU A 204 15.57 16.30 18.51
C LEU A 204 16.26 16.62 19.84
N SER A 205 15.46 17.00 20.85
CA SER A 205 15.91 17.04 22.24
C SER A 205 16.48 15.67 22.65
N GLU A 206 17.46 15.66 23.56
CA GLU A 206 18.15 14.45 24.04
C GLU A 206 17.22 13.33 24.53
N GLU A 207 15.95 13.65 24.83
CA GLU A 207 14.94 12.70 25.32
C GLU A 207 14.49 11.65 24.30
N ILE A 208 14.64 11.90 22.99
CA ILE A 208 14.10 11.00 21.94
C ILE A 208 15.18 10.01 21.43
N CYS A 209 16.45 10.39 21.54
CA CYS A 209 17.57 9.46 21.44
C CYS A 209 17.65 8.68 22.75
N TRP A 210 16.76 7.70 22.93
CA TRP A 210 16.75 6.83 24.09
C TRP A 210 18.15 6.29 24.36
N ARG A 211 18.79 6.78 25.44
CA ARG A 211 19.94 6.11 26.04
C ARG A 211 19.46 4.70 26.40
N GLY A 212 20.27 3.68 26.09
CA GLY A 212 19.92 2.25 26.18
C GLY A 212 19.56 1.70 27.56
N GLU A 213 19.08 2.53 28.48
CA GLU A 213 18.78 2.21 29.87
C GLU A 213 17.37 2.72 30.21
N GLY A 214 16.35 1.99 29.78
CA GLY A 214 14.95 2.28 30.13
C GLY A 214 13.96 1.35 29.42
N PRO A 215 12.78 1.07 30.01
CA PRO A 215 11.79 0.21 29.39
C PRO A 215 11.32 0.83 28.07
N ARG A 216 11.63 0.15 26.96
CA ARG A 216 11.26 0.54 25.58
C ARG A 216 9.74 0.79 25.52
N PRO A 217 9.25 1.95 25.06
CA PRO A 217 7.82 2.12 24.86
C PRO A 217 7.35 1.10 23.81
N PRO A 218 6.31 0.30 24.09
CA PRO A 218 5.89 -0.75 23.20
C PRO A 218 5.47 -0.16 21.86
N PHE A 219 5.92 -0.77 20.76
CA PHE A 219 5.58 -0.38 19.39
C PHE A 219 4.04 -0.30 19.18
N ALA A 220 3.26 -1.07 19.94
CA ALA A 220 1.80 -1.02 19.99
C ALA A 220 1.22 0.32 20.52
N ALA A 221 1.98 1.14 21.25
CA ALA A 221 1.51 2.46 21.70
C ALA A 221 1.40 3.45 20.52
N TRP A 222 2.25 3.33 19.50
CA TRP A 222 2.17 4.13 18.28
C TRP A 222 0.99 3.75 17.38
N PHE A 223 0.69 2.45 17.29
CA PHE A 223 -0.52 1.97 16.59
C PHE A 223 -1.81 2.42 17.30
N ARG A 224 -1.76 2.64 18.62
CA ARG A 224 -2.87 3.20 19.40
C ARG A 224 -2.96 4.73 19.33
N SER A 225 -1.88 5.43 18.98
CA SER A 225 -1.81 6.89 18.91
C SER A 225 -1.86 7.47 17.49
N GLY A 226 -2.14 6.63 16.47
CA GLY A 226 -2.50 7.10 15.13
C GLY A 226 -3.77 7.97 15.15
N PRO A 227 -4.04 8.74 14.08
CA PRO A 227 -5.17 9.67 14.04
C PRO A 227 -6.46 8.96 14.48
N ALA A 228 -7.15 9.56 15.44
CA ALA A 228 -8.27 8.97 16.17
C ALA A 228 -9.28 8.33 15.21
N GLY A 229 -9.31 6.98 15.16
CA GLY A 229 -10.29 6.26 14.34
C GLY A 229 -9.91 4.83 13.92
N SER A 230 -8.63 4.44 13.92
CA SER A 230 -8.21 3.12 13.45
C SER A 230 -8.27 2.02 14.53
N LYS A 231 -9.45 1.76 15.10
CA LYS A 231 -9.68 0.55 15.89
C LYS A 231 -9.78 -0.65 14.94
N GLY A 232 -8.71 -1.45 14.82
CA GLY A 232 -8.76 -2.68 14.03
C GLY A 232 -7.43 -3.39 13.76
N TYR A 233 -6.28 -2.86 14.18
CA TYR A 233 -4.99 -3.50 13.92
C TYR A 233 -4.68 -4.60 14.96
N PRO A 234 -4.20 -5.79 14.55
CA PRO A 234 -3.64 -6.76 15.48
C PRO A 234 -2.41 -6.17 16.16
N ASP A 235 -2.17 -6.56 17.41
CA ASP A 235 -1.00 -6.10 18.16
C ASP A 235 0.27 -6.52 17.41
N PRO A 236 1.19 -5.58 17.14
CA PRO A 236 2.40 -5.88 16.40
C PRO A 236 3.32 -6.79 17.22
N VAL A 237 3.82 -7.86 16.59
CA VAL A 237 4.81 -8.75 17.20
C VAL A 237 6.17 -8.07 17.10
N VAL A 238 6.70 -7.63 18.24
CA VAL A 238 8.06 -7.10 18.34
C VAL A 238 9.02 -8.28 18.28
N VAL A 239 9.82 -8.36 17.22
CA VAL A 239 10.88 -9.36 17.12
C VAL A 239 12.09 -8.81 17.88
N PRO A 240 12.61 -9.50 18.90
CA PRO A 240 13.87 -9.11 19.53
C PRO A 240 15.02 -9.26 18.51
N ASN A 241 16.00 -8.36 18.61
CA ASN A 241 17.23 -8.37 17.80
C ASN A 241 17.96 -9.71 17.87
#